data_AF-A0A6M3MDP2-F1
#
_entry.id   AF-A0A6M3MDP2-F1
#
_cell.length_a   1.000
_cell.length_b   1.000
_cell.length_c   1.000
_cell.angle_alpha   90.00
_cell.angle_beta   90.00
_cell.angle_gamma   90.00
#
_symmetry.space_group_name_H-M   'P 1'
#
loop_
_entity.id
_entity.type
_entity.pdbx_description
1 polymer ?
#
loop_
_entity_poly.entity_id
_entity_poly.type
_entity_poly.pdbx_seq_one_letter_code
_entity_poly.pdbx_strand_id
1 'polypeptide(L)'
;MQRGWSVDGAPTDTLIDYYIRRVIGGAGLIITESVAVDHPSATRSAVFSRLDEGTFEAWRQCVGAVRTAGGHILLQLWHEGAVRKDEDL
;
A
#
# COMPACT_ATOMS: atom_id res chain seq x y z
N MET A 1 0.50 2.08 9.15
CA MET A 1 -0.88 2.25 9.69
C MET A 1 -1.84 2.29 8.52
N GLN A 2 -2.87 1.45 8.53
CA GLN A 2 -3.83 1.34 7.43
C GLN A 2 -4.58 2.63 7.19
N ARG A 3 -4.70 3.05 5.93
CA ARG A 3 -5.49 4.21 5.51
C ARG A 3 -6.73 3.79 4.74
N GLY A 4 -6.64 2.72 3.96
CA GLY A 4 -7.78 2.25 3.16
C GLY A 4 -8.10 3.21 2.01
N TRP A 5 -7.08 3.88 1.47
CA TRP A 5 -7.20 4.85 0.37
C TRP A 5 -6.70 4.28 -0.96
N SER A 6 -6.51 2.97 -1.06
CA SER A 6 -6.25 2.33 -2.33
C SER A 6 -7.57 2.17 -3.11
N VAL A 7 -7.49 2.21 -4.43
CA VAL A 7 -8.60 1.87 -5.32
C VAL A 7 -8.16 0.65 -6.11
N ASP A 8 -8.97 -0.42 -6.04
CA ASP A 8 -8.66 -1.70 -6.66
C ASP A 8 -7.26 -2.23 -6.32
N GLY A 9 -6.81 -2.00 -5.09
CA GLY A 9 -5.48 -2.41 -4.60
C GLY A 9 -4.32 -1.49 -4.99
N ALA A 10 -4.52 -0.51 -5.86
CA ALA A 10 -3.49 0.44 -6.27
C ALA A 10 -3.41 1.65 -5.32
N PRO A 11 -2.21 2.12 -4.95
CA PRO A 11 -2.07 3.38 -4.22
C PRO A 11 -2.58 4.54 -5.08
N THR A 12 -3.41 5.41 -4.48
CA THR A 12 -3.92 6.63 -5.12
C THR A 12 -2.97 7.81 -4.90
N ASP A 13 -3.13 8.88 -5.67
CA ASP A 13 -2.40 10.14 -5.47
C ASP A 13 -2.52 10.67 -4.04
N THR A 14 -3.71 10.52 -3.42
CA THR A 14 -3.93 10.92 -2.03
C THR A 14 -3.06 10.13 -1.05
N LEU A 15 -2.85 8.84 -1.30
CA LEU A 15 -1.98 7.99 -0.50
C LEU A 15 -0.50 8.33 -0.73
N ILE A 16 -0.11 8.61 -1.98
CA ILE A 16 1.25 9.04 -2.34
C ILE A 16 1.59 10.37 -1.65
N ASP A 17 0.72 11.37 -1.75
CA ASP A 17 0.85 12.67 -1.09
C ASP A 17 0.95 12.52 0.43
N TYR A 18 0.21 11.56 0.99
CA TYR A 18 0.31 11.26 2.41
C TYR A 18 1.72 10.80 2.81
N TYR A 19 2.36 9.92 2.04
CA TYR A 19 3.74 9.52 2.31
C TYR A 19 4.74 10.65 2.08
N ILE A 20 4.57 11.45 1.03
CA ILE A 20 5.43 12.62 0.76
C ILE A 20 5.37 13.62 1.92
N ARG A 21 4.17 13.92 2.45
CA ARG A 21 4.01 14.82 3.61
C ARG A 21 4.78 14.33 4.83
N ARG A 22 4.92 13.02 5.02
CA ARG A 22 5.75 12.46 6.11
C ARG A 22 7.23 12.71 5.89
N VAL A 23 7.71 12.58 4.66
CA VAL A 23 9.09 12.90 4.29
C VAL A 23 9.39 14.39 4.49
N ILE A 24 8.52 15.27 3.98
CA ILE A 24 8.65 16.73 4.16
C ILE A 24 8.63 17.11 5.65
N GLY A 25 7.87 16.38 6.46
CA GLY A 25 7.86 16.52 7.92
C GLY A 25 9.11 16.01 8.65
N GLY A 26 10.11 15.48 7.93
CA GLY A 26 11.40 15.04 8.48
C GLY A 26 11.57 13.53 8.63
N ALA A 27 10.61 12.70 8.20
CA ALA A 27 10.78 11.25 8.25
C ALA A 27 11.72 10.77 7.14
N GLY A 28 12.88 10.20 7.50
CA GLY A 28 13.83 9.64 6.52
C GLY A 28 13.42 8.30 5.91
N LEU A 29 12.53 7.55 6.58
CA LEU A 29 12.04 6.25 6.14
C LEU A 29 10.52 6.15 6.31
N ILE A 30 9.86 5.75 5.24
CA ILE A 30 8.45 5.37 5.21
C ILE A 30 8.35 3.84 5.20
N ILE A 31 7.56 3.30 6.11
CA ILE A 31 7.02 1.96 5.98
C ILE A 31 5.55 2.15 5.59
N THR A 32 5.14 1.59 4.46
CA THR A 32 3.78 1.75 3.95
C THR A 32 2.74 1.19 4.92
N GLU A 33 1.47 1.40 4.63
CA GLU A 33 0.42 0.52 5.11
C GLU A 33 0.58 -0.92 4.57
N SER A 34 -0.28 -1.83 5.05
CA SER A 34 -0.18 -3.25 4.67
C SER A 34 -0.44 -3.42 3.18
N VAL A 35 0.50 -4.06 2.49
CA VAL A 35 0.39 -4.39 1.07
C VAL A 35 0.24 -5.90 0.95
N ALA A 36 -0.93 -6.35 0.51
CA ALA A 36 -1.20 -7.76 0.34
C ALA A 36 -0.35 -8.35 -0.80
N VAL A 37 0.23 -9.52 -0.56
CA VAL A 37 0.95 -10.27 -1.59
C VAL A 37 -0.01 -10.76 -2.69
N ASP A 38 0.52 -11.02 -3.90
CA ASP A 38 -0.23 -11.60 -5.02
C ASP A 38 -0.64 -13.05 -4.73
N HIS A 39 -1.69 -13.20 -3.91
CA HIS A 39 -2.30 -14.47 -3.59
C HIS A 39 -3.79 -14.26 -3.35
N PRO A 40 -4.68 -15.10 -3.93
CA PRO A 40 -6.13 -14.92 -3.82
C PRO A 40 -6.69 -14.88 -2.39
N SER A 41 -5.97 -15.46 -1.42
CA SER A 41 -6.36 -15.43 0.01
C SER A 41 -5.72 -14.31 0.82
N ALA A 42 -4.84 -13.49 0.25
CA ALA A 42 -4.07 -12.50 1.01
C ALA A 42 -4.93 -11.36 1.53
N THR A 43 -5.92 -10.94 0.75
CA THR A 43 -6.93 -9.95 1.11
C THR A 43 -8.15 -10.13 0.21
N ARG A 44 -9.34 -9.81 0.74
CA ARG A 44 -10.59 -9.70 -0.05
C ARG A 44 -11.12 -8.27 -0.12
N SER A 45 -10.38 -7.31 0.42
CA SER A 45 -10.75 -5.90 0.47
C SER A 45 -10.15 -5.14 -0.71
N ALA A 46 -11.01 -4.50 -1.51
CA ALA A 46 -10.58 -3.67 -2.64
C ALA A 46 -9.92 -2.34 -2.23
N VAL A 47 -10.18 -1.88 -0.99
CA VAL A 47 -9.60 -0.64 -0.46
C VAL A 47 -8.21 -0.83 0.16
N PHE A 48 -7.76 -2.09 0.31
CA PHE A 48 -6.42 -2.41 0.80
C PHE A 48 -5.46 -2.57 -0.36
N SER A 49 -4.26 -2.03 -0.17
CA SER A 49 -3.14 -2.14 -1.10
C SER A 49 -2.79 -3.59 -1.44
N ARG A 50 -2.46 -3.85 -2.71
CA ARG A 50 -1.92 -5.13 -3.21
C ARG A 50 -0.63 -4.90 -3.96
N LEU A 51 0.23 -5.91 -4.02
CA LEU A 51 1.39 -5.96 -4.91
C LEU A 51 1.22 -7.13 -5.86
N ASP A 52 0.77 -6.82 -7.07
CA ASP A 52 0.54 -7.72 -8.20
C ASP A 52 0.92 -7.00 -9.51
N GLU A 53 0.78 -7.68 -10.65
CA GLU A 53 1.09 -7.10 -11.96
C GLU A 53 0.24 -5.84 -12.26
N GLY A 54 -1.03 -5.83 -11.84
CA GLY A 54 -1.96 -4.72 -12.12
C GLY A 54 -1.67 -3.44 -11.32
N THR A 55 -1.05 -3.59 -10.14
CA THR A 55 -0.71 -2.49 -9.22
C THR A 55 0.75 -2.07 -9.33
N PHE A 56 1.58 -2.81 -10.07
CA PHE A 56 3.03 -2.60 -10.17
C PHE A 56 3.40 -1.16 -10.56
N GLU A 57 2.78 -0.62 -11.60
CA GLU A 57 3.10 0.71 -12.10
C GLU A 57 2.73 1.81 -11.09
N ALA A 58 1.58 1.67 -10.40
CA ALA A 58 1.18 2.59 -9.35
C ALA A 58 2.16 2.57 -8.16
N TRP A 59 2.68 1.40 -7.79
CA TRP A 59 3.75 1.29 -6.79
C TRP A 59 5.07 1.90 -7.26
N ARG A 60 5.44 1.69 -8.52
CA ARG A 60 6.63 2.30 -9.10
C ARG A 60 6.56 3.83 -9.01
N GLN A 61 5.40 4.41 -9.31
CA GLN A 61 5.14 5.84 -9.19
C GLN A 61 5.19 6.30 -7.73
N CYS A 62 4.52 5.61 -6.81
CA CYS A 62 4.55 5.91 -5.38
C CYS A 62 5.99 5.91 -4.83
N VAL A 63 6.77 4.87 -5.13
CA VAL A 63 8.15 4.74 -4.69
C VAL A 63 9.03 5.84 -5.30
N GLY A 64 8.84 6.13 -6.59
CA GLY A 64 9.55 7.21 -7.28
C GLY A 64 9.27 8.56 -6.64
N ALA A 65 8.00 8.88 -6.35
CA ALA A 65 7.61 10.15 -5.76
C ALA A 65 8.17 10.35 -4.35
N VAL A 66 8.15 9.32 -3.51
CA VAL A 66 8.77 9.36 -2.17
C VAL A 66 10.28 9.54 -2.23
N ARG A 67 10.95 8.86 -3.18
CA ARG A 67 12.40 9.03 -3.41
C ARG A 67 12.74 10.44 -3.90
N THR A 68 11.95 10.99 -4.83
CA THR A 68 12.11 12.37 -5.31
C THR A 68 11.93 13.39 -4.18
N ALA A 69 11.04 13.12 -3.23
CA ALA A 69 10.87 13.95 -2.03
C ALA A 69 12.03 13.83 -1.01
N GLY A 70 13.02 12.96 -1.25
CA GLY A 70 14.19 12.76 -0.40
C GLY A 70 14.03 11.67 0.67
N GLY A 71 12.97 10.86 0.59
CA GLY A 71 12.70 9.79 1.55
C GLY A 71 13.03 8.40 1.03
N HIS A 72 13.26 7.47 1.94
CA HIS A 72 13.26 6.03 1.65
C HIS A 72 11.87 5.44 1.92
N ILE A 73 11.54 4.35 1.23
CA ILE A 73 10.25 3.67 1.38
C ILE A 73 10.41 2.16 1.27
N LEU A 74 9.73 1.44 2.16
CA LEU A 74 9.61 -0.02 2.16
C LEU A 74 8.13 -0.40 2.20
N LEU A 75 7.76 -1.37 1.37
CA LEU A 75 6.42 -1.93 1.37
C LEU A 75 6.30 -2.96 2.50
N GLN A 76 5.30 -2.80 3.37
CA GLN A 76 4.98 -3.77 4.40
C GLN A 76 4.16 -4.91 3.79
N LEU A 77 4.84 -5.95 3.29
CA LEU A 77 4.18 -7.15 2.76
C LEU A 77 3.33 -7.84 3.84
N TRP A 78 2.15 -8.28 3.45
CA TRP A 78 1.14 -8.74 4.39
C TRP A 78 0.20 -9.78 3.79
N HIS A 79 -0.43 -10.56 4.67
CA HIS A 79 -1.48 -11.51 4.39
C HIS A 79 -2.41 -11.54 5.62
N GLU A 80 -3.74 -11.46 5.42
CA GLU A 80 -4.74 -11.40 6.51
C GLU A 80 -4.77 -12.65 7.40
N GLY A 81 -4.46 -13.80 6.81
CA GLY A 81 -4.50 -15.10 7.48
C GLY A 81 -5.87 -15.73 7.31
N ALA A 82 -6.42 -16.30 8.39
CA ALA A 82 -7.73 -16.96 8.36
C ALA A 82 -8.90 -15.97 8.60
N VAL A 83 -8.88 -14.80 7.95
CA VAL A 83 -10.02 -13.89 7.97
C VAL A 83 -11.10 -14.47 7.05
N ARG A 84 -12.25 -14.82 7.62
CA ARG A 84 -13.44 -15.31 6.91
C ARG A 84 -14.52 -14.25 6.98
N LYS A 85 -15.34 -14.14 5.94
CA LYS A 85 -16.62 -13.41 6.04
C LYS A 85 -17.68 -14.36 6.59
N ASP A 86 -18.72 -13.82 7.22
CA ASP A 86 -19.86 -14.62 7.69
C ASP A 86 -20.53 -15.40 6.55
N GLU A 87 -20.42 -14.90 5.32
CA GLU A 87 -20.93 -15.53 4.09
C GLU A 87 -20.16 -16.81 3.68
N ASP A 88 -18.99 -17.08 4.29
CA ASP A 88 -18.19 -18.29 4.08
C ASP A 88 -18.52 -19.42 5.09
N LEU A 89 -19.51 -19.21 5.98
CA LEU A 89 -20.05 -20.19 6.95
C LEU A 89 -21.44 -20.67 6.52
#